data_AF-X8CW45-F1
#
_entry.id   AF-X8CW45-F1
#
_cell.length_a   1.000
_cell.length_b   1.000
_cell.length_c   1.000
_cell.angle_alpha   90.00
_cell.angle_beta   90.00
_cell.angle_gamma   90.00
#
_symmetry.space_group_name_H-M   'P 1'
#
loop_
_entity.id
_entity.type
_entity.pdbx_description
1 polymer ?
#
loop_
_entity_poly.entity_id
_entity_poly.type
_entity_poly.pdbx_seq_one_letter_code
_entity_poly.pdbx_strand_id
1 'polypeptide(L)' 'MSPRHFTRVFTAEIGEAPGQYVERIRTEAARRQLEETDDTVVAIAARCGFGTAETMRRNFLRRVGISPDQYRKAFA' A
#
# COMPACT_ATOMS: atom_id res chain seq x y z
N MET A 1 0.22 21.06 15.68
CA MET A 1 -0.91 20.16 16.05
C MET A 1 -0.34 18.89 16.65
N SER A 2 -0.94 18.34 17.72
CA SER A 2 -0.45 17.08 18.30
C SER A 2 -0.85 15.87 17.43
N PRO A 3 -0.07 14.76 17.42
CA PRO A 3 -0.40 13.55 16.64
C PRO A 3 -1.79 12.98 16.95
N ARG A 4 -2.21 13.05 18.22
CA ARG A 4 -3.56 12.65 18.67
C ARG A 4 -4.65 13.54 18.07
N HIS A 5 -4.43 14.85 18.06
CA HIS A 5 -5.40 15.77 17.49
C HIS A 5 -5.53 15.57 15.98
N PHE A 6 -4.41 15.40 15.27
CA PHE A 6 -4.41 15.08 13.85
C PHE A 6 -5.18 13.80 13.55
N THR A 7 -4.88 12.70 14.27
CA THR A 7 -5.56 11.42 14.08
C THR A 7 -7.06 11.55 14.25
N ARG A 8 -7.52 12.25 15.30
CA ARG A 8 -8.95 12.46 15.54
C ARG A 8 -9.63 13.24 14.41
N VAL A 9 -9.06 14.37 14.00
CA VAL A 9 -9.64 15.22 12.95
C VAL A 9 -9.62 14.47 11.62
N PHE A 10 -8.50 13.86 11.25
CA PHE A 10 -8.39 13.10 10.01
C PHE A 10 -9.39 11.95 9.95
N THR A 11 -9.51 11.14 11.01
CA THR A 11 -10.47 10.03 11.03
C THR A 11 -11.91 10.54 10.98
N ALA A 12 -12.23 11.69 11.60
CA ALA A 12 -13.56 12.26 11.53
C ALA A 12 -13.95 12.70 10.10
N GLU A 13 -12.99 13.24 9.35
CA GLU A 13 -13.21 13.70 7.97
C GLU A 13 -13.16 12.56 6.93
N ILE A 14 -12.23 11.61 7.10
CA ILE A 14 -11.91 10.57 6.09
C ILE A 14 -12.58 9.23 6.40
N GLY A 15 -13.00 9.02 7.65
CA GLY A 15 -13.63 7.76 8.11
C GLY A 15 -12.63 6.62 8.42
N GLU A 16 -11.33 6.81 8.16
CA GLU A 16 -10.28 5.86 8.51
C GLU A 16 -9.07 6.54 9.17
N ALA A 17 -8.36 5.78 10.01
CA ALA A 17 -7.16 6.28 10.66
C ALA A 17 -6.05 6.60 9.63
N PRO A 18 -5.21 7.63 9.85
CA PRO A 18 -4.19 8.05 8.89
C PRO A 18 -3.26 6.91 8.43
N GLY A 19 -2.87 6.02 9.34
CA GLY A 19 -2.03 4.87 9.00
C GLY A 19 -2.72 3.90 8.03
N GLN A 20 -4.01 3.62 8.25
CA GLN A 20 -4.81 2.76 7.37
C GLN A 20 -4.99 3.40 5.99
N TYR A 21 -5.25 4.71 5.96
CA TYR A 21 -5.37 5.47 4.72
C TYR A 21 -4.09 5.39 3.89
N VAL A 22 -2.93 5.66 4.52
CA VAL A 22 -1.64 5.61 3.83
C VAL A 22 -1.37 4.20 3.30
N GLU A 23 -1.57 3.16 4.11
CA GLU A 23 -1.38 1.79 3.64
C GLU A 23 -2.31 1.44 2.46
N ARG A 24 -3.59 1.88 2.48
CA ARG A 24 -4.52 1.65 1.37
C ARG A 24 -4.03 2.32 0.09
N ILE A 25 -3.71 3.61 0.14
CA ILE A 25 -3.23 4.36 -1.03
C ILE A 25 -1.93 3.75 -1.59
N ARG A 26 -1.00 3.33 -0.72
CA ARG A 26 0.23 2.65 -1.14
C ARG A 26 -0.05 1.30 -1.80
N THR A 27 -1.00 0.53 -1.27
CA THR A 27 -1.43 -0.75 -1.88
C THR A 27 -2.07 -0.53 -3.25
N GLU A 28 -2.90 0.51 -3.41
CA GLU A 28 -3.50 0.85 -4.70
C GLU A 28 -2.45 1.27 -5.73
N ALA A 29 -1.47 2.08 -5.34
CA ALA A 29 -0.34 2.44 -6.20
C ALA A 29 0.48 1.21 -6.60
N ALA A 30 0.73 0.30 -5.65
CA ALA A 30 1.42 -0.96 -5.91
C ALA A 30 0.68 -1.84 -6.93
N ARG A 31 -0.65 -1.93 -6.85
CA ARG A 31 -1.46 -2.69 -7.83
C ARG A 31 -1.25 -2.16 -9.24
N ARG A 32 -1.39 -0.85 -9.44
CA ARG A 32 -1.17 -0.20 -10.74
C ARG A 32 0.23 -0.48 -11.28
N GLN A 33 1.27 -0.33 -10.45
CA GLN A 33 2.64 -0.62 -10.89
C GLN A 33 2.89 -2.10 -11.21
N LEU A 34 2.19 -3.03 -10.55
CA LEU A 34 2.29 -4.46 -10.87
C LEU A 34 1.64 -4.80 -12.22
N GLU A 35 0.60 -4.06 -12.61
CA GLU A 35 -0.15 -4.21 -13.86
C GLU A 35 0.49 -3.44 -15.03
N GLU A 36 1.08 -2.28 -14.77
CA GLU A 36 1.59 -1.36 -15.80
C GLU A 36 3.08 -1.57 -16.12
N THR A 37 3.84 -2.26 -15.27
CA THR A 37 5.30 -2.43 -15.44
C THR A 37 5.80 -3.82 -15.05
N ASP A 38 6.92 -4.20 -15.67
CA ASP A 38 7.70 -5.40 -15.34
C ASP A 38 8.70 -5.18 -14.18
N ASP A 39 8.58 -4.07 -13.44
CA ASP A 39 9.53 -3.74 -12.37
C ASP A 39 9.56 -4.82 -11.29
N THR A 40 10.72 -5.02 -10.69
CA THR A 40 10.84 -5.96 -9.57
C THR A 40 10.01 -5.49 -8.38
N VAL A 41 9.51 -6.43 -7.57
CA VAL A 41 8.77 -6.11 -6.33
C VAL A 41 9.58 -5.21 -5.39
N VAL A 42 10.92 -5.30 -5.42
CA VAL A 42 11.81 -4.41 -4.66
C VAL A 42 11.72 -2.97 -5.15
N ALA A 43 11.79 -2.75 -6.47
CA ALA A 43 11.66 -1.43 -7.06
C ALA A 43 10.28 -0.82 -6.80
N ILE A 44 9.21 -1.60 -6.96
CA ILE A 44 7.84 -1.15 -6.70
C ILE A 44 7.66 -0.79 -5.22
N ALA A 45 8.20 -1.58 -4.29
CA ALA A 45 8.12 -1.30 -2.86
C ALA A 45 8.78 0.05 -2.49
N ALA A 46 9.92 0.37 -3.10
CA ALA A 46 10.59 1.64 -2.92
C ALA A 46 9.76 2.80 -3.49
N ARG A 47 9.27 2.67 -4.73
CA ARG A 47 8.43 3.69 -5.40
C ARG A 47 7.11 3.97 -4.66
N CYS A 48 6.48 2.94 -4.11
CA CYS A 48 5.20 3.05 -3.41
C CYS A 48 5.37 3.38 -1.91
N GLY A 49 6.59 3.63 -1.42
CA GLY A 49 6.83 4.09 -0.05
C GLY A 49 6.67 3.01 1.03
N PHE A 50 6.82 1.73 0.71
CA PHE A 50 6.82 0.64 1.69
C PHE A 50 8.17 0.45 2.39
N GLY A 51 9.25 1.05 1.85
CA GLY A 51 10.61 0.95 2.37
C GLY A 51 11.29 -0.38 2.01
N THR A 52 10.61 -1.51 2.22
CA THR A 52 11.13 -2.84 1.87
C THR A 52 10.09 -3.68 1.13
N ALA A 53 10.58 -4.62 0.30
CA ALA A 53 9.72 -5.58 -0.40
C ALA A 53 8.91 -6.46 0.57
N GLU A 54 9.48 -6.80 1.73
CA GLU A 54 8.77 -7.59 2.74
C GLU A 54 7.60 -6.82 3.35
N THR A 55 7.79 -5.53 3.68
CA THR A 55 6.72 -4.67 4.18
C THR A 55 5.61 -4.51 3.14
N MET A 56 5.96 -4.33 1.86
CA MET A 56 5.00 -4.32 0.76
C MET A 56 4.23 -5.64 0.68
N ARG A 57 4.92 -6.80 0.64
CA ARG A 57 4.27 -8.12 0.55
C ARG A 57 3.29 -8.36 1.70
N ARG A 58 3.68 -8.06 2.95
CA ARG A 58 2.80 -8.22 4.12
C ARG A 58 1.56 -7.33 4.03
N ASN A 59 1.72 -6.05 3.68
CA ASN A 59 0.59 -5.13 3.54
C ASN A 59 -0.33 -5.52 2.38
N PHE A 60 0.25 -5.89 1.25
CA PHE A 60 -0.48 -6.28 0.05
C PHE A 60 -1.27 -7.57 0.30
N LEU A 61 -0.66 -8.59 0.92
CA LEU A 61 -1.36 -9.81 1.30
C LEU A 61 -2.50 -9.52 2.28
N ARG A 62 -2.28 -8.67 3.29
CA ARG A 62 -3.32 -8.29 4.27
C ARG A 62 -4.51 -7.57 3.63
N ARG A 63 -4.28 -6.74 2.61
CA ARG A 63 -5.31 -5.90 1.98
C ARG A 63 -5.97 -6.52 0.74
N VAL A 64 -5.22 -7.29 -0.05
CA VAL A 64 -5.65 -7.84 -1.35
C VAL A 64 -5.92 -9.35 -1.26
N GLY A 65 -5.38 -10.03 -0.25
CA GLY A 65 -5.61 -11.46 -0.02
C GLY A 65 -4.65 -12.39 -0.79
N ILE A 66 -3.86 -11.88 -1.73
CA ILE A 66 -2.84 -12.62 -2.46
C ILE A 66 -1.50 -11.88 -2.48
N SER A 67 -0.41 -12.59 -2.77
CA SER A 67 0.92 -11.96 -2.87
C SER A 67 1.05 -11.08 -4.13
N PRO A 68 1.94 -10.07 -4.14
CA PRO A 68 2.21 -9.26 -5.34
C PRO A 68 2.58 -10.07 -6.59
N ASP A 69 3.32 -11.18 -6.42
CA ASP A 69 3.73 -12.06 -7.52
C ASP A 69 2.54 -12.82 -8.12
N GLN A 70 1.68 -13.38 -7.26
CA GLN A 70 0.43 -14.02 -7.69
C GLN A 70 -0.50 -13.02 -8.36
N TYR A 71 -0.60 -11.81 -7.81
CA TYR A 71 -1.40 -10.73 -8.39
C TYR A 71 -0.90 -10.38 -9.79
N ARG A 72 0.41 -10.15 -9.97
CA ARG A 72 1.00 -9.87 -11.28
C ARG A 72 0.69 -10.99 -12.28
N LYS A 73 0.89 -12.26 -11.90
CA LYS A 73 0.59 -13.40 -12.78
C LYS A 73 -0.87 -13.47 -13.25
N ALA A 74 -1.81 -12.90 -12.50
CA ALA A 74 -3.23 -12.93 -12.81
C ALA A 74 -3.71 -11.70 -13.61
N PHE A 75 -2.99 -10.57 -13.53
CA PHE A 75 -3.51 -9.27 -14.00
C PHE A 75 -2.53 -8.45 -14.85
N ALA A 76 -1.26 -8.81 -14.95
CA ALA A 76 -0.28 -8.16 -15.83
C ALA A 76 -0.25 -8.82 -17.22
#